data_AF-T2BN28-F1
#
_entry.id   AF-T2BN28-F1
#
_cell.length_a   1.000
_cell.length_b   1.000
_cell.length_c   1.000
_cell.angle_alpha   90.00
_cell.angle_beta   90.00
_cell.angle_gamma   90.00
#
_symmetry.space_group_name_H-M   'P 1'
#
loop_
_entity.id
_entity.type
_entity.pdbx_description
1 polymer ?
#
loop_
_entity_poly.entity_id
_entity_poly.type
_entity_poly.pdbx_seq_one_letter_code
_entity_poly.pdbx_strand_id
1 'polypeptide(L)'
;IGYTGGKLVGGDRGAIVGAITTMGVIVGTDIPMFMGAMMVGPMGGWAIKRFDNYIDGKVKSGFEMLVNNFSAGIIGMLCAILAFFFIGPFVKVLSGGLAAGVNFLVSAHLLPLTSVFVEPAKILFLN
;
A
#
# COMPACT_ATOMS: atom_id res chain seq x y z
N ILE A 1 -9.20 3.15 -2.91
CA ILE A 1 -8.06 3.95 -2.39
C ILE A 1 -6.81 3.72 -3.23
N GLY A 2 -6.29 2.48 -3.28
CA GLY A 2 -5.09 2.14 -4.05
C GLY A 2 -5.11 2.61 -5.51
N TYR A 3 -6.21 2.33 -6.21
CA TYR A 3 -6.44 2.79 -7.58
C TYR A 3 -6.33 4.31 -7.71
N THR A 4 -7.07 5.06 -6.89
CA THR A 4 -7.08 6.53 -6.93
C THR A 4 -5.71 7.11 -6.59
N GLY A 5 -5.05 6.58 -5.55
CA GLY A 5 -3.71 7.03 -5.16
C GLY A 5 -2.67 6.76 -6.25
N GLY A 6 -2.74 5.58 -6.88
CA GLY A 6 -1.90 5.26 -8.03
C GLY A 6 -2.18 6.15 -9.24
N LYS A 7 -3.47 6.46 -9.49
CA LYS A 7 -3.90 7.35 -10.58
C LYS A 7 -3.36 8.76 -10.44
N LEU A 8 -3.36 9.30 -9.22
CA LEU A 8 -2.82 10.64 -8.94
C LEU A 8 -1.33 10.75 -9.28
N VAL A 9 -0.56 9.67 -9.12
CA VAL A 9 0.88 9.68 -9.40
C VAL A 9 1.17 9.35 -10.85
N GLY A 10 0.65 8.22 -11.35
CA GLY A 10 1.01 7.60 -12.63
C GLY A 10 -0.10 7.53 -13.68
N GLY A 11 -1.16 8.33 -13.55
CA GLY A 11 -2.28 8.34 -14.50
C GLY A 11 -3.01 6.99 -14.55
N ASP A 12 -3.63 6.67 -15.68
CA ASP A 12 -4.46 5.45 -15.78
C ASP A 12 -3.66 4.15 -15.58
N ARG A 13 -2.40 4.12 -16.00
CA ARG A 13 -1.50 2.97 -15.77
C ARG A 13 -1.11 2.87 -14.30
N GLY A 14 -0.83 4.00 -13.66
CA GLY A 14 -0.63 4.08 -12.21
C GLY A 14 -1.83 3.60 -11.42
N ALA A 15 -3.04 3.82 -11.93
CA ALA A 15 -4.27 3.35 -11.30
C ALA A 15 -4.35 1.82 -11.25
N ILE A 16 -4.01 1.15 -12.36
CA ILE A 16 -3.98 -0.31 -12.46
C ILE A 16 -2.91 -0.89 -11.54
N VAL A 17 -1.67 -0.37 -11.63
CA VAL A 17 -0.54 -0.86 -10.82
C VAL A 17 -0.78 -0.60 -9.33
N GLY A 18 -1.31 0.57 -8.97
CA GLY A 18 -1.66 0.90 -7.58
C GLY A 18 -2.77 -0.01 -7.02
N ALA A 19 -3.75 -0.40 -7.85
CA ALA A 19 -4.77 -1.38 -7.46
C ALA A 19 -4.17 -2.77 -7.23
N ILE A 20 -3.34 -3.26 -8.16
CA ILE A 20 -2.67 -4.58 -8.03
C ILE A 20 -1.78 -4.60 -6.78
N THR A 21 -0.99 -3.56 -6.55
CA THR A 21 -0.12 -3.43 -5.37
C THR A 21 -0.94 -3.48 -4.07
N THR A 22 -2.10 -2.82 -4.06
CA THR A 22 -3.01 -2.82 -2.91
C THR A 22 -3.61 -4.20 -2.66
N MET A 23 -3.90 -4.97 -3.71
CA MET A 23 -4.32 -6.37 -3.55
C MET A 23 -3.23 -7.21 -2.87
N GLY A 24 -1.95 -6.97 -3.17
CA GLY A 24 -0.83 -7.62 -2.49
C GLY A 24 -0.82 -7.37 -0.98
N VAL A 25 -1.18 -6.16 -0.55
CA VAL A 25 -1.37 -5.84 0.88
C VAL A 25 -2.54 -6.60 1.49
N ILE A 26 -3.69 -6.59 0.82
CA ILE A 26 -4.93 -7.21 1.33
C ILE A 26 -4.76 -8.72 1.48
N VAL A 27 -4.08 -9.38 0.53
CA VAL A 27 -3.85 -10.83 0.60
C VAL A 27 -2.82 -11.20 1.68
N GLY A 28 -1.97 -10.26 2.10
CA GLY A 28 -0.92 -10.53 3.09
C GLY A 28 -1.35 -10.44 4.55
N THR A 29 -2.60 -10.07 4.84
CA THR A 29 -3.12 -9.93 6.21
C THR A 29 -4.63 -10.13 6.25
N ASP A 30 -5.13 -10.84 7.25
CA ASP A 30 -6.57 -11.01 7.49
C ASP A 30 -7.25 -9.72 7.98
N ILE A 31 -6.44 -8.71 8.34
CA ILE A 31 -6.89 -7.40 8.78
C ILE A 31 -6.91 -6.43 7.59
N PRO A 32 -8.06 -5.81 7.25
CA PRO A 32 -8.13 -4.76 6.24
C PRO A 32 -7.22 -3.58 6.60
N MET A 33 -6.19 -3.33 5.81
CA MET A 33 -5.26 -2.22 6.05
C MET A 33 -5.52 -1.02 5.13
N PHE A 34 -6.37 -0.09 5.58
CA PHE A 34 -6.58 1.16 4.86
C PHE A 34 -5.33 2.02 4.75
N MET A 35 -4.60 2.23 5.85
CA MET A 35 -3.36 3.01 5.81
C MET A 35 -2.31 2.37 4.88
N GLY A 36 -2.21 1.04 4.88
CA GLY A 36 -1.35 0.32 3.94
C GLY A 36 -1.71 0.66 2.50
N ALA A 37 -2.97 0.48 2.13
CA ALA A 37 -3.49 0.81 0.79
C ALA A 37 -3.26 2.28 0.39
N MET A 38 -3.39 3.22 1.33
CA MET A 38 -3.13 4.66 1.09
C MET A 38 -1.67 4.94 0.75
N MET A 39 -0.72 4.21 1.33
CA MET A 39 0.70 4.37 1.05
C MET A 39 1.13 3.62 -0.22
N VAL A 40 0.80 2.32 -0.32
CA VAL A 40 1.28 1.49 -1.43
C VAL A 40 0.61 1.80 -2.77
N GLY A 41 -0.60 2.35 -2.78
CA GLY A 41 -1.29 2.76 -4.02
C GLY A 41 -0.49 3.79 -4.83
N PRO A 42 -0.21 4.98 -4.27
CA PRO A 42 0.67 5.98 -4.87
C PRO A 42 2.08 5.45 -5.18
N MET A 43 2.66 4.60 -4.31
CA MET A 43 3.98 4.01 -4.56
C MET A 43 3.99 3.09 -5.78
N GLY A 44 2.96 2.27 -5.99
CA GLY A 44 2.79 1.47 -7.20
C GLY A 44 2.63 2.35 -8.44
N GLY A 45 1.85 3.43 -8.33
CA GLY A 45 1.73 4.44 -9.39
C GLY A 45 3.05 5.16 -9.72
N TRP A 46 3.88 5.41 -8.71
CA TRP A 46 5.21 5.98 -8.89
C TRP A 46 6.16 5.02 -9.61
N ALA A 47 6.12 3.73 -9.26
CA ALA A 47 6.97 2.70 -9.88
C ALA A 47 6.72 2.60 -11.39
N ILE A 48 5.45 2.55 -11.82
CA ILE A 48 5.12 2.48 -13.24
C ILE A 48 5.44 3.78 -13.97
N LYS A 49 5.17 4.94 -13.37
CA LYS A 49 5.55 6.24 -13.95
C LYS A 49 7.04 6.34 -14.19
N ARG A 50 7.85 5.85 -13.26
CA ARG A 50 9.31 5.86 -13.39
C ARG A 50 9.77 4.99 -14.54
N PHE A 51 9.16 3.81 -14.71
CA PHE A 51 9.43 2.92 -15.82
C PHE A 51 9.01 3.52 -17.17
N ASP A 52 7.82 4.12 -17.23
CA ASP A 52 7.28 4.74 -18.44
C ASP A 52 8.21 5.84 -18.94
N ASN A 53 8.67 6.73 -18.05
CA ASN A 53 9.63 7.77 -18.38
C ASN A 53 10.99 7.22 -18.87
N TYR A 54 11.36 5.99 -18.51
CA TYR A 54 12.62 5.37 -18.93
C TYR A 54 12.54 4.69 -20.30
N ILE A 55 11.35 4.22 -20.66
CA ILE A 55 11.04 3.55 -21.93
C ILE A 55 10.55 4.54 -22.99
N ASP A 56 10.16 5.74 -22.59
CA ASP A 56 9.69 6.79 -23.49
C ASP A 56 10.66 7.03 -24.67
N GLY A 57 10.10 7.11 -25.88
CA GLY A 57 10.85 7.24 -27.13
C GLY A 57 11.66 6.02 -27.58
N LYS A 58 11.72 4.91 -26.82
CA LYS A 58 12.47 3.69 -27.19
C LYS A 58 11.61 2.63 -27.88
N VAL A 59 10.29 2.77 -27.85
CA VAL A 59 9.35 1.78 -28.39
C VAL A 59 8.89 2.22 -29.77
N LYS A 60 8.86 1.27 -30.73
CA LYS A 60 8.33 1.53 -32.06
C LYS A 60 6.80 1.65 -32.03
N SER A 61 6.27 2.55 -32.86
CA SER A 61 4.83 2.69 -33.06
C SER A 61 4.19 1.34 -33.39
N GLY A 62 3.06 1.04 -32.74
CA GLY A 62 2.38 -0.27 -32.82
C GLY A 62 2.73 -1.25 -31.69
N PHE A 63 3.92 -1.15 -31.08
CA PHE A 63 4.30 -1.99 -29.92
C PHE A 63 3.99 -1.35 -28.55
N GLU A 64 3.67 -0.06 -28.53
CA GLU A 64 3.44 0.72 -27.31
C GLU A 64 2.39 0.08 -26.40
N MET A 65 1.22 -0.32 -26.94
CA MET A 65 0.17 -0.98 -26.16
C MET A 65 0.63 -2.31 -25.56
N LEU A 66 1.46 -3.07 -26.28
CA LEU A 66 1.99 -4.35 -25.81
C LEU A 66 2.97 -4.10 -24.65
N VAL A 67 3.93 -3.20 -24.84
CA VAL A 67 4.90 -2.84 -23.79
C VAL A 67 4.18 -2.25 -22.58
N ASN A 68 3.18 -1.39 -22.79
CA ASN A 68 2.44 -0.72 -21.72
C ASN A 68 1.66 -1.72 -20.86
N ASN A 69 0.97 -2.68 -21.49
CA ASN A 69 0.20 -3.69 -20.76
C ASN A 69 1.11 -4.70 -20.05
N PHE A 70 2.14 -5.22 -20.73
CA PHE A 70 3.07 -6.17 -20.13
C PHE A 70 3.86 -5.56 -18.98
N SER A 71 4.39 -4.35 -19.14
CA SER A 71 5.14 -3.68 -18.08
C SER A 71 4.26 -3.32 -16.89
N ALA A 72 3.02 -2.86 -17.11
CA ALA A 72 2.08 -2.63 -16.01
C ALA A 72 1.76 -3.93 -15.25
N GLY A 73 1.59 -5.04 -15.96
CA GLY A 73 1.40 -6.36 -15.36
C GLY A 73 2.61 -6.83 -14.53
N ILE A 74 3.82 -6.77 -15.11
CA ILE A 74 5.05 -7.22 -14.45
C ILE A 74 5.39 -6.33 -13.24
N ILE A 75 5.34 -5.01 -13.40
CA ILE A 75 5.62 -4.06 -12.30
C ILE A 75 4.54 -4.18 -11.22
N GLY A 76 3.27 -4.28 -11.62
CA GLY A 76 2.17 -4.52 -10.67
C GLY A 76 2.38 -5.78 -9.85
N MET A 77 2.75 -6.88 -10.50
CA MET A 77 3.06 -8.15 -9.82
C MET A 77 4.24 -8.01 -8.85
N LEU A 78 5.34 -7.40 -9.27
CA LEU A 78 6.51 -7.19 -8.41
C LEU A 78 6.17 -6.31 -7.21
N CYS A 79 5.45 -5.21 -7.42
CA CYS A 79 4.99 -4.34 -6.36
C CYS A 79 4.05 -5.06 -5.39
N ALA A 80 3.14 -5.91 -5.89
CA ALA A 80 2.25 -6.71 -5.05
C ALA A 80 3.00 -7.73 -4.20
N ILE A 81 4.00 -8.43 -4.76
CA ILE A 81 4.84 -9.38 -4.01
C ILE A 81 5.60 -8.64 -2.91
N LEU A 82 6.21 -7.49 -3.24
CA LEU A 82 6.89 -6.68 -2.23
C LEU A 82 5.92 -6.24 -1.13
N ALA A 83 4.75 -5.72 -1.51
CA ALA A 83 3.75 -5.28 -0.56
C ALA A 83 3.28 -6.41 0.38
N PHE A 84 3.08 -7.62 -0.16
CA PHE A 84 2.77 -8.83 0.60
C PHE A 84 3.85 -9.17 1.63
N PHE A 85 5.13 -9.14 1.25
CA PHE A 85 6.23 -9.42 2.18
C PHE A 85 6.41 -8.35 3.27
N PHE A 86 6.18 -7.08 2.93
CA PHE A 86 6.37 -5.97 3.87
C PHE A 86 5.20 -5.79 4.85
N ILE A 87 4.00 -6.31 4.55
CA ILE A 87 2.83 -6.10 5.40
C ILE A 87 2.94 -6.84 6.75
N GLY A 88 3.41 -8.08 6.74
CA GLY A 88 3.56 -8.89 7.97
C GLY A 88 4.46 -8.23 9.03
N PRO A 89 5.71 -7.82 8.69
CA PRO A 89 6.58 -7.08 9.60
C PRO A 89 5.94 -5.78 10.09
N PHE A 90 5.26 -5.05 9.21
CA PHE A 90 4.62 -3.78 9.54
C PHE A 90 3.50 -3.96 10.57
N VAL A 91 2.62 -4.95 10.38
CA VAL A 91 1.57 -5.32 11.34
C VAL A 91 2.18 -5.71 12.68
N LYS A 92 3.23 -6.55 12.69
CA LYS A 92 3.88 -6.99 13.93
C LYS A 92 4.43 -5.82 14.75
N VAL A 93 5.12 -4.88 14.10
CA VAL A 93 5.68 -3.69 14.76
C VAL A 93 4.57 -2.81 15.33
N LEU A 94 3.51 -2.57 14.55
CA LEU A 94 2.38 -1.75 15.00
C LEU A 94 1.62 -2.40 16.16
N SER A 95 1.29 -3.68 16.06
CA SER A 95 0.62 -4.42 17.14
C SER A 95 1.46 -4.43 18.42
N GLY A 96 2.79 -4.60 18.30
CA GLY A 96 3.70 -4.50 19.43
C GLY A 96 3.73 -3.09 20.05
N GLY A 97 3.76 -2.04 19.23
CA GLY A 97 3.72 -0.66 19.68
C GLY A 97 2.41 -0.28 20.36
N LEU A 98 1.28 -0.71 19.81
CA LEU A 98 -0.05 -0.53 20.40
C LEU A 98 -0.15 -1.26 21.74
N ALA A 99 0.30 -2.52 21.81
CA ALA A 99 0.32 -3.28 23.05
C ALA A 99 1.19 -2.61 24.13
N ALA A 100 2.36 -2.08 23.76
CA ALA A 100 3.22 -1.33 24.67
C ALA A 100 2.55 -0.02 25.16
N GLY A 101 1.92 0.73 24.26
CA GLY A 101 1.19 1.96 24.60
C GLY A 101 0.01 1.71 25.54
N VAL A 102 -0.76 0.64 25.28
CA VAL A 102 -1.85 0.22 26.18
C VAL A 102 -1.30 -0.22 27.54
N ASN A 103 -0.24 -1.03 27.58
CA ASN A 103 0.38 -1.47 28.85
C ASN A 103 0.92 -0.30 29.67
N PHE A 104 1.46 0.74 29.05
CA PHE A 104 1.89 1.96 29.74
C PHE A 104 0.72 2.68 30.39
N LEU A 105 -0.39 2.86 29.65
CA LEU A 105 -1.59 3.54 30.16
C LEU A 105 -2.30 2.73 31.25
N VAL A 106 -2.33 1.40 31.14
CA VAL A 106 -2.83 0.50 32.19
C VAL A 106 -1.98 0.60 33.46
N SER A 107 -0.65 0.57 33.32
CA SER A 107 0.27 0.70 34.46
C SER A 107 0.14 2.06 35.16
N ALA A 108 -0.20 3.12 34.42
CA ALA A 108 -0.47 4.45 34.95
C ALA A 108 -1.88 4.63 35.54
N HIS A 109 -2.73 3.60 35.61
CA HIS A 109 -4.14 3.68 36.03
C HIS A 109 -5.01 4.61 35.16
N LEU A 110 -4.58 4.94 33.94
CA LEU A 110 -5.26 5.85 33.01
C LEU A 110 -6.14 5.11 31.99
N LEU A 111 -6.94 4.16 32.48
CA LEU A 111 -7.89 3.38 31.67
C LEU A 111 -8.87 4.21 30.81
N PRO A 112 -9.29 5.44 31.19
CA PRO A 112 -10.12 6.26 30.32
C PRO A 112 -9.39 6.78 29.07
N LEU A 113 -8.07 7.01 29.17
CA LEU A 113 -7.26 7.56 28.07
C LEU A 113 -6.85 6.50 27.04
N THR A 114 -6.92 5.21 27.38
CA THR A 114 -6.67 4.15 26.39
C THR A 114 -7.65 4.22 25.23
N SER A 115 -8.91 4.60 25.46
CA SER A 115 -9.92 4.70 24.39
C SER A 115 -9.56 5.77 23.35
N VAL A 116 -9.08 6.93 23.79
CA VAL A 116 -8.65 8.04 22.92
C VAL A 116 -7.47 7.64 22.02
N PHE A 117 -6.63 6.71 22.48
CA PHE A 117 -5.47 6.22 21.72
C PHE A 117 -5.82 5.03 20.81
N VAL A 118 -6.67 4.12 21.27
CA VAL A 118 -6.99 2.86 20.56
C VAL A 118 -8.04 3.07 19.46
N GLU A 119 -8.99 3.99 19.61
CA GLU A 119 -10.01 4.26 18.58
C GLU A 119 -9.42 4.76 17.26
N PRO A 120 -8.51 5.78 17.23
CA PRO A 120 -7.89 6.21 15.99
C PRO A 120 -7.08 5.10 15.31
N ALA A 121 -6.37 4.30 16.11
CA ALA A 121 -5.63 3.15 15.59
C ALA A 121 -6.58 2.12 14.96
N LYS A 122 -7.72 1.83 15.60
CA LYS A 122 -8.73 0.95 15.01
C LYS A 122 -9.25 1.46 13.67
N ILE A 123 -9.58 2.75 13.56
CA ILE A 123 -10.14 3.31 12.33
C ILE A 123 -9.13 3.31 11.18
N LEU A 124 -7.84 3.54 11.48
CA LEU A 124 -6.80 3.59 10.45
C LEU A 124 -6.29 2.22 10.01
N PHE A 125 -6.46 1.18 10.85
CA PHE A 125 -5.81 -0.12 10.66
C PHE A 125 -6.73 -1.35 10.73
N LEU A 126 -7.92 -1.28 11.34
CA LEU A 126 -8.72 -2.46 11.72
C LEU A 126 -10.18 -2.43 11.24
N ASN A 127 -10.64 -1.33 10.66
CA ASN A 127 -11.94 -1.23 10.00
C ASN A 127 -11.74 -1.10 8.50
#